data_AF-A0A368SX70-F1
#
_entry.id   AF-A0A368SX70-F1
#
_cell.length_a   1.000
_cell.length_b   1.000
_cell.length_c   1.000
_cell.angle_alpha   90.00
_cell.angle_beta   90.00
_cell.angle_gamma   90.00
#
_symmetry.space_group_name_H-M   'P 1'
#
loop_
_entity.id
_entity.type
_entity.pdbx_description
1 polymer ?
#
loop_
_entity_poly.entity_id
_entity_poly.type
_entity_poly.pdbx_seq_one_letter_code
_entity_poly.pdbx_strand_id
1 'polypeptide(L)'
;MIPAIPNSKQPNYSTYLRERKGRRAMASCLSPSSTKLIARLLLVVVLLALAPHGSRSQSQSQSRGGIAIYWGQNGNEGTLAQTCATGNYAFVNIAFLCSFGSGQSTPQLNLAGHCDPYSNACTNLSADITFCQSKGVKVMLSIGGGAGGYSLDSQQDALQLAQYIWNNFLGGHSQRRPLGDAVLDGVDFDIEGGNPDHYGALAAYLKSYGNAKGKKKVYLSAAPQCPFPDQWVGKALDTGLFDYVWVQFYNNPPCHGFIPVDSLKSQVLPAINNSTKYGGVMLWSKFYDDQDGYSSAIKNSV
;
A
#
# COMPACT_ATOMS: atom_id res chain seq x y z
N MET A 1 -11.72 -21.79 -18.35
CA MET A 1 -10.55 -21.25 -19.07
C MET A 1 -10.99 -19.95 -19.72
N ILE A 2 -10.25 -18.86 -19.57
CA ILE A 2 -10.53 -17.60 -20.29
C ILE A 2 -9.76 -17.69 -21.62
N PRO A 3 -10.40 -17.52 -22.79
CA PRO A 3 -9.70 -17.56 -24.07
C PRO A 3 -8.77 -16.35 -24.25
N ALA A 4 -7.59 -16.57 -24.81
CA ALA A 4 -6.65 -15.48 -25.09
C ALA A 4 -7.20 -14.56 -26.20
N ILE A 5 -7.18 -13.24 -25.95
CA ILE A 5 -7.60 -12.24 -26.93
C ILE A 5 -6.50 -12.07 -28.00
N PRO A 6 -6.82 -12.12 -29.31
CA PRO A 6 -5.82 -11.98 -30.37
C PRO A 6 -5.09 -10.61 -30.35
N ASN A 7 -3.77 -10.65 -30.17
CA ASN A 7 -2.94 -9.46 -30.08
C ASN A 7 -2.79 -8.77 -31.44
N SER A 8 -3.47 -7.63 -31.63
CA SER A 8 -3.56 -6.95 -32.94
C SER A 8 -3.42 -5.42 -32.88
N LYS A 9 -2.42 -4.95 -32.12
CA LYS A 9 -1.65 -3.71 -32.42
C LYS A 9 -0.39 -3.64 -31.56
N GLN A 10 0.76 -3.32 -32.17
CA GLN A 10 1.98 -3.05 -31.41
C GLN A 10 1.77 -1.85 -30.47
N PRO A 11 2.26 -1.90 -29.22
CA PRO A 11 2.17 -0.77 -28.30
C PRO A 11 2.98 0.42 -28.83
N ASN A 12 2.41 1.62 -28.72
CA ASN A 12 3.06 2.87 -29.11
C ASN A 12 4.35 3.09 -28.28
N TYR A 13 5.32 3.81 -28.84
CA TYR A 13 6.62 4.12 -28.22
C TYR A 13 6.50 4.73 -26.81
N SER A 14 5.42 5.49 -26.56
CA SER A 14 5.04 6.00 -25.22
C SER A 14 4.89 4.89 -24.17
N THR A 15 4.21 3.79 -24.53
CA THR A 15 4.00 2.62 -23.65
C THR A 15 5.32 1.94 -23.29
N TYR A 16 6.23 1.82 -24.26
CA TYR A 16 7.56 1.22 -24.05
C TYR A 16 8.47 2.07 -23.14
N LEU A 17 8.23 3.39 -23.09
CA LEU A 17 8.88 4.29 -22.13
C LEU A 17 8.24 4.21 -20.72
N ARG A 18 6.95 3.88 -20.61
CA ARG A 18 6.23 3.67 -19.34
C ARG A 18 6.90 2.56 -18.51
N GLU A 19 7.20 1.42 -19.13
CA GLU A 19 7.84 0.26 -18.49
C GLU A 19 9.29 0.52 -18.01
N ARG A 20 10.05 1.37 -18.72
CA ARG A 20 11.45 1.66 -18.38
C ARG A 20 11.65 2.80 -17.38
N LYS A 21 10.75 3.79 -17.33
CA LYS A 21 10.98 5.02 -16.54
C LYS A 21 10.81 4.85 -15.03
N GLY A 22 10.01 3.90 -14.55
CA GLY A 22 9.84 3.65 -13.11
C GLY A 22 11.15 3.36 -12.37
N ARG A 23 12.16 2.79 -13.06
CA ARG A 23 13.44 2.39 -12.48
C ARG A 23 14.42 3.54 -12.18
N ARG A 24 14.08 4.81 -12.45
CA ARG A 24 14.99 5.97 -12.26
C ARG A 24 14.76 6.80 -11.00
N ALA A 25 13.69 6.60 -10.23
CA ALA A 25 13.40 7.39 -9.03
C ALA A 25 14.15 6.92 -7.76
N MET A 26 14.65 5.70 -7.75
CA MET A 26 14.92 4.91 -6.52
C MET A 26 16.38 4.94 -6.04
N ALA A 27 17.16 5.97 -6.41
CA ALA A 27 18.59 6.04 -6.12
C ALA A 27 18.94 6.26 -4.62
N SER A 28 17.96 6.59 -3.77
CA SER A 28 18.19 7.01 -2.38
C SER A 28 18.07 5.90 -1.32
N CYS A 29 17.71 4.67 -1.70
CA CYS A 29 17.44 3.57 -0.75
C CYS A 29 18.70 2.76 -0.36
N LEU A 30 19.89 3.34 -0.57
CA LEU A 30 21.22 2.76 -0.29
C LEU A 30 21.84 3.47 0.93
N SER A 31 22.29 2.71 1.93
CA SER A 31 22.50 3.22 3.29
C SER A 31 23.95 3.13 3.80
N PRO A 32 24.53 4.23 4.32
CA PRO A 32 25.70 4.20 5.21
C PRO A 32 25.29 4.06 6.68
N SER A 33 25.91 3.12 7.40
CA SER A 33 25.60 2.83 8.81
C SER A 33 26.36 3.73 9.79
N SER A 34 25.71 4.14 10.90
CA SER A 34 26.37 4.29 12.21
C SER A 34 25.41 4.35 13.41
N THR A 35 25.98 4.01 14.56
CA THR A 35 25.46 3.81 15.93
C THR A 35 24.61 4.92 16.55
N LYS A 36 23.83 4.56 17.59
CA LYS A 36 23.21 5.48 18.57
C LYS A 36 23.43 5.01 20.00
N LEU A 37 23.49 5.94 20.94
CA LEU A 37 23.66 5.69 22.38
C LEU A 37 22.30 5.67 23.11
N ILE A 38 22.25 5.06 24.30
CA ILE A 38 21.02 4.81 25.09
C ILE A 38 20.81 5.90 26.15
N ALA A 39 19.55 6.33 26.33
CA ALA A 39 19.06 6.96 27.56
C ALA A 39 17.74 6.31 27.99
N ARG A 40 17.46 6.27 29.30
CA ARG A 40 16.28 5.63 29.92
C ARG A 40 15.46 6.69 30.70
N LEU A 41 14.13 6.54 30.82
CA LEU A 41 13.42 6.32 32.11
C LEU A 41 11.87 6.26 31.98
N LEU A 42 11.27 5.54 32.93
CA LEU A 42 9.94 5.65 33.58
C LEU A 42 8.59 5.58 32.81
N LEU A 43 7.99 4.40 32.99
CA LEU A 43 6.60 4.00 33.18
C LEU A 43 5.67 4.92 34.01
N VAL A 44 4.44 5.17 33.50
CA VAL A 44 3.13 5.35 34.20
C VAL A 44 1.98 4.92 33.24
N VAL A 45 0.72 4.72 33.68
CA VAL A 45 0.13 3.44 34.14
C VAL A 45 -1.41 3.57 34.32
N VAL A 46 -2.20 2.75 33.59
CA VAL A 46 -3.61 2.34 33.92
C VAL A 46 -4.64 3.53 33.85
N LEU A 47 -5.99 3.44 33.81
CA LEU A 47 -7.00 2.36 33.96
C LEU A 47 -7.93 2.21 32.72
N LEU A 48 -9.25 2.27 32.88
CA LEU A 48 -10.29 2.02 31.84
C LEU A 48 -11.48 2.98 31.99
N ALA A 49 -12.24 3.14 30.89
CA ALA A 49 -13.68 3.40 30.93
C ALA A 49 -14.42 2.31 30.12
N LEU A 50 -15.65 1.98 30.52
CA LEU A 50 -16.51 1.00 29.84
C LEU A 50 -17.82 1.66 29.41
N ALA A 51 -18.28 1.34 28.20
CA ALA A 51 -19.65 1.56 27.76
C ALA A 51 -20.06 0.42 26.80
N PRO A 52 -21.19 -0.26 27.01
CA PRO A 52 -21.80 -1.16 26.03
C PRO A 52 -22.75 -0.39 25.10
N HIS A 53 -23.24 -1.06 24.04
CA HIS A 53 -24.63 -1.09 23.52
C HIS A 53 -24.68 -1.31 22.00
N GLY A 54 -25.76 -1.97 21.53
CA GLY A 54 -26.29 -1.80 20.17
C GLY A 54 -25.76 -2.74 19.09
N SER A 55 -26.35 -3.94 18.99
CA SER A 55 -26.29 -4.74 17.76
C SER A 55 -27.05 -4.02 16.65
N ARG A 56 -26.32 -3.46 15.68
CA ARG A 56 -26.90 -2.67 14.58
C ARG A 56 -27.10 -3.54 13.34
N SER A 57 -28.35 -3.87 13.01
CA SER A 57 -28.70 -4.61 11.79
C SER A 57 -28.16 -3.89 10.56
N GLN A 58 -27.24 -4.55 9.83
CA GLN A 58 -26.67 -4.00 8.61
C GLN A 58 -27.62 -4.24 7.44
N SER A 59 -28.14 -3.15 6.87
CA SER A 59 -28.63 -3.19 5.49
C SER A 59 -27.46 -3.58 4.58
N GLN A 60 -27.63 -4.64 3.78
CA GLN A 60 -26.63 -5.01 2.79
C GLN A 60 -26.68 -4.00 1.63
N SER A 61 -25.98 -2.89 1.77
CA SER A 61 -25.49 -2.15 0.61
C SER A 61 -24.61 -3.11 -0.20
N GLN A 62 -25.00 -3.42 -1.44
CA GLN A 62 -24.07 -4.02 -2.40
C GLN A 62 -22.83 -3.12 -2.45
N SER A 63 -21.67 -3.67 -2.08
CA SER A 63 -20.43 -2.91 -2.13
C SER A 63 -20.10 -2.64 -3.59
N ARG A 64 -20.25 -1.38 -4.02
CA ARG A 64 -19.59 -0.90 -5.24
C ARG A 64 -18.08 -1.09 -5.05
N GLY A 65 -17.36 -1.34 -6.14
CA GLY A 65 -15.92 -1.47 -6.09
C GLY A 65 -15.27 -0.15 -5.69
N GLY A 66 -14.08 -0.23 -5.11
CA GLY A 66 -13.22 0.92 -4.90
C GLY A 66 -12.15 1.03 -5.98
N ILE A 67 -11.73 2.24 -6.33
CA ILE A 67 -10.43 2.43 -6.97
C ILE A 67 -9.36 2.56 -5.88
N ALA A 68 -8.29 1.78 -5.99
CA ALA A 68 -7.06 1.96 -5.23
C ALA A 68 -5.98 2.63 -6.10
N ILE A 69 -5.19 3.54 -5.53
CA ILE A 69 -4.17 4.29 -6.25
C ILE A 69 -2.85 4.32 -5.45
N TYR A 70 -1.73 4.16 -6.15
CA TYR A 70 -0.40 4.42 -5.57
C TYR A 70 -0.01 5.89 -5.73
N TRP A 71 0.51 6.50 -4.65
CA TRP A 71 0.96 7.89 -4.59
C TRP A 71 2.29 7.98 -3.83
N GLY A 72 3.17 8.90 -4.23
CA GLY A 72 4.42 9.21 -3.52
C GLY A 72 5.68 9.05 -4.37
N GLN A 73 5.58 8.50 -5.59
CA GLN A 73 6.74 8.17 -6.43
C GLN A 73 7.01 9.19 -7.55
N ASN A 74 6.24 10.28 -7.64
CA ASN A 74 6.60 11.44 -8.47
C ASN A 74 6.08 12.75 -7.86
N GLY A 75 7.00 13.68 -7.53
CA GLY A 75 6.64 14.99 -6.95
C GLY A 75 5.73 15.88 -7.81
N ASN A 76 5.46 15.51 -9.07
CA ASN A 76 4.55 16.19 -9.98
C ASN A 76 3.13 15.58 -10.02
N GLU A 77 2.79 14.61 -9.16
CA GLU A 77 1.47 13.94 -9.12
C GLU A 77 0.46 14.59 -8.15
N GLY A 78 0.73 15.83 -7.74
CA GLY A 78 -0.06 16.60 -6.77
C GLY A 78 0.05 16.09 -5.33
N THR A 79 -0.53 16.83 -4.40
CA THR A 79 -0.51 16.44 -2.97
C THR A 79 -1.43 15.25 -2.68
N LEU A 80 -1.25 14.64 -1.51
CA LEU A 80 -2.12 13.56 -1.05
C LEU A 80 -3.55 14.08 -0.79
N ALA A 81 -3.70 15.30 -0.26
CA ALA A 81 -5.01 15.95 -0.12
C ALA A 81 -5.68 16.22 -1.48
N GLN A 82 -4.94 16.70 -2.48
CA GLN A 82 -5.47 16.88 -3.85
C GLN A 82 -5.91 15.53 -4.45
N THR A 83 -5.11 14.48 -4.25
CA THR A 83 -5.42 13.11 -4.68
C THR A 83 -6.74 12.63 -4.09
N CYS A 84 -6.94 12.79 -2.77
CA CYS A 84 -8.19 12.43 -2.11
C CYS A 84 -9.37 13.36 -2.43
N ALA A 85 -9.11 14.63 -2.76
CA ALA A 85 -10.14 15.61 -3.13
C ALA A 85 -10.85 15.30 -4.45
N THR A 86 -10.26 14.49 -5.34
CA THR A 86 -10.93 13.94 -6.54
C THR A 86 -12.18 13.11 -6.17
N GLY A 87 -12.18 12.49 -4.99
CA GLY A 87 -13.16 11.47 -4.61
C GLY A 87 -13.20 10.27 -5.57
N ASN A 88 -12.15 10.02 -6.38
CA ASN A 88 -12.07 8.89 -7.30
C ASN A 88 -11.68 7.59 -6.59
N TYR A 89 -10.90 7.68 -5.51
CA TYR A 89 -10.25 6.56 -4.86
C TYR A 89 -10.89 6.25 -3.50
N ALA A 90 -11.04 4.96 -3.19
CA ALA A 90 -11.41 4.49 -1.86
C ALA A 90 -10.18 4.15 -1.00
N PHE A 91 -9.02 3.96 -1.66
CA PHE A 91 -7.76 3.55 -1.05
C PHE A 91 -6.60 4.33 -1.68
N VAL A 92 -5.66 4.82 -0.85
CA VAL A 92 -4.39 5.40 -1.31
C VAL A 92 -3.23 4.67 -0.63
N ASN A 93 -2.30 4.15 -1.43
CA ASN A 93 -1.08 3.51 -0.97
C ASN A 93 0.07 4.53 -1.04
N ILE A 94 0.63 4.88 0.11
CA ILE A 94 1.82 5.74 0.19
C ILE A 94 3.05 4.90 -0.12
N ALA A 95 3.67 5.17 -1.26
CA ALA A 95 4.80 4.43 -1.83
C ALA A 95 6.12 5.23 -1.70
N PHE A 96 7.17 4.74 -1.03
CA PHE A 96 7.33 3.43 -0.37
C PHE A 96 8.24 3.49 0.86
N LEU A 97 8.05 2.53 1.78
CA LEU A 97 9.12 2.07 2.67
C LEU A 97 10.03 1.10 1.87
N CYS A 98 11.03 1.66 1.17
CA CYS A 98 11.83 0.98 0.14
C CYS A 98 13.05 0.18 0.66
N SER A 99 13.39 0.27 1.94
CA SER A 99 14.56 -0.43 2.51
C SER A 99 14.28 -0.85 3.96
N PHE A 100 14.48 -2.13 4.29
CA PHE A 100 14.28 -2.70 5.62
C PHE A 100 14.86 -4.11 5.77
N GLY A 101 15.07 -4.55 7.03
CA GLY A 101 15.53 -5.90 7.36
C GLY A 101 16.98 -6.17 6.97
N SER A 102 17.39 -7.43 6.90
CA SER A 102 18.78 -7.87 6.62
C SER A 102 19.85 -7.09 7.41
N GLY A 103 19.62 -6.90 8.71
CA GLY A 103 20.54 -6.17 9.60
C GLY A 103 20.54 -4.65 9.48
N GLN A 104 19.68 -4.04 8.64
CA GLN A 104 19.56 -2.58 8.56
C GLN A 104 18.99 -2.00 9.86
N SER A 105 19.67 -0.99 10.41
CA SER A 105 19.36 -0.40 11.73
C SER A 105 18.17 0.58 11.74
N THR A 106 17.68 1.02 10.57
CA THR A 106 16.52 1.91 10.44
C THR A 106 15.92 1.76 9.03
N PRO A 107 14.67 1.31 8.89
CA PRO A 107 13.97 1.29 7.61
C PRO A 107 13.87 2.68 6.97
N GLN A 108 13.93 2.71 5.64
CA GLN A 108 13.96 3.93 4.84
C GLN A 108 12.66 4.15 4.09
N LEU A 109 12.12 5.37 4.19
CA LEU A 109 11.00 5.86 3.39
C LEU A 109 11.56 6.69 2.22
N ASN A 110 10.97 6.55 1.04
CA ASN A 110 11.19 7.39 -0.13
C ASN A 110 9.83 7.91 -0.62
N LEU A 111 9.71 9.23 -0.80
CA LEU A 111 8.55 9.90 -1.41
C LEU A 111 8.99 10.77 -2.61
N ALA A 112 9.94 10.23 -3.39
CA ALA A 112 10.53 10.85 -4.58
C ALA A 112 10.88 12.35 -4.41
N GLY A 113 10.06 13.24 -4.99
CA GLY A 113 10.25 14.69 -4.96
C GLY A 113 9.24 15.46 -4.10
N HIS A 114 8.37 14.77 -3.34
CA HIS A 114 7.33 15.41 -2.53
C HIS A 114 7.90 16.06 -1.26
N CYS A 115 8.76 15.33 -0.54
CA CYS A 115 9.36 15.77 0.72
C CYS A 115 10.51 14.84 1.13
N ASP A 116 11.39 15.33 2.01
CA ASP A 116 12.41 14.52 2.69
C ASP A 116 11.90 14.04 4.07
N PRO A 117 11.81 12.73 4.33
CA PRO A 117 11.39 12.22 5.63
C PRO A 117 12.47 12.31 6.73
N TYR A 118 13.74 12.56 6.39
CA TYR A 118 14.84 12.58 7.36
C TYR A 118 15.06 13.97 8.01
N SER A 119 14.64 15.05 7.34
CA SER A 119 14.61 16.44 7.88
C SER A 119 13.28 16.84 8.53
N ASN A 120 12.36 15.90 8.76
CA ASN A 120 10.96 16.11 9.14
C ASN A 120 10.09 16.84 8.07
N ALA A 121 10.57 17.12 6.86
CA ALA A 121 9.78 17.87 5.86
C ALA A 121 8.47 17.15 5.47
N CYS A 122 8.41 15.83 5.59
CA CYS A 122 7.21 15.03 5.34
C CYS A 122 6.13 15.05 6.44
N THR A 123 6.37 15.64 7.62
CA THR A 123 5.37 15.57 8.73
C THR A 123 4.07 16.30 8.42
N ASN A 124 4.09 17.28 7.51
CA ASN A 124 2.90 17.99 7.04
C ASN A 124 1.87 17.06 6.35
N LEU A 125 2.30 15.90 5.83
CA LEU A 125 1.39 14.89 5.27
C LEU A 125 0.40 14.34 6.31
N SER A 126 0.65 14.53 7.61
CA SER A 126 -0.32 14.25 8.67
C SER A 126 -1.67 14.94 8.42
N ALA A 127 -1.67 16.17 7.92
CA ALA A 127 -2.90 16.89 7.58
C ALA A 127 -3.61 16.21 6.39
N ASP A 128 -2.90 15.99 5.29
CA ASP A 128 -3.42 15.32 4.09
C ASP A 128 -4.00 13.92 4.39
N ILE A 129 -3.33 13.12 5.22
CA ILE A 129 -3.81 11.80 5.67
C ILE A 129 -5.15 11.93 6.41
N THR A 130 -5.25 12.86 7.37
CA THR A 130 -6.52 13.07 8.10
C THR A 130 -7.63 13.63 7.19
N PHE A 131 -7.29 14.44 6.18
CA PHE A 131 -8.25 14.89 5.17
C PHE A 131 -8.77 13.70 4.34
N CYS A 132 -7.89 12.83 3.82
CA CYS A 132 -8.28 11.60 3.12
C CYS A 132 -9.23 10.74 3.98
N GLN A 133 -8.86 10.48 5.24
CA GLN A 133 -9.67 9.71 6.19
C GLN A 133 -11.02 10.37 6.47
N SER A 134 -11.10 11.72 6.50
CA SER A 134 -12.37 12.46 6.63
C SER A 134 -13.30 12.30 5.43
N LYS A 135 -12.76 11.95 4.25
CA LYS A 135 -13.51 11.59 3.04
C LYS A 135 -13.86 10.10 2.97
N GLY A 136 -13.49 9.30 3.98
CA GLY A 136 -13.69 7.85 4.00
C GLY A 136 -12.62 7.05 3.23
N VAL A 137 -11.63 7.73 2.64
CA VAL A 137 -10.51 7.11 1.92
C VAL A 137 -9.55 6.48 2.93
N LYS A 138 -9.21 5.20 2.75
CA LYS A 138 -8.19 4.55 3.59
C LYS A 138 -6.81 4.90 3.06
N VAL A 139 -5.88 5.20 3.97
CA VAL A 139 -4.49 5.52 3.62
C VAL A 139 -3.57 4.46 4.25
N MET A 140 -2.81 3.76 3.42
CA MET A 140 -1.91 2.68 3.84
C MET A 140 -0.45 3.06 3.58
N LEU A 141 0.48 2.54 4.39
CA LEU A 141 1.90 2.54 4.07
C LEU A 141 2.19 1.33 3.18
N SER A 142 2.74 1.54 1.98
CA SER A 142 3.24 0.43 1.17
C SER A 142 4.71 0.15 1.48
N ILE A 143 5.01 -1.12 1.72
CA ILE A 143 6.36 -1.63 1.98
C ILE A 143 6.84 -2.39 0.74
N GLY A 144 8.10 -2.18 0.34
CA GLY A 144 8.71 -2.82 -0.82
C GLY A 144 8.73 -1.91 -2.06
N GLY A 145 8.11 -2.36 -3.14
CA GLY A 145 8.16 -1.81 -4.50
C GLY A 145 9.33 -2.37 -5.32
N GLY A 146 9.22 -2.35 -6.66
CA GLY A 146 10.16 -2.96 -7.61
C GLY A 146 11.58 -2.38 -7.70
N ALA A 147 11.98 -1.54 -6.75
CA ALA A 147 13.38 -1.20 -6.49
C ALA A 147 13.53 -0.77 -5.01
N GLY A 148 14.65 -1.16 -4.40
CA GLY A 148 14.88 -0.95 -2.97
C GLY A 148 15.97 -1.88 -2.43
N GLY A 149 16.08 -1.96 -1.11
CA GLY A 149 16.96 -2.87 -0.40
C GLY A 149 16.22 -3.54 0.75
N TYR A 150 15.42 -4.57 0.45
CA TYR A 150 14.60 -5.23 1.47
C TYR A 150 14.61 -6.75 1.38
N SER A 151 14.71 -7.38 2.56
CA SER A 151 14.44 -8.79 2.82
C SER A 151 14.18 -8.95 4.32
N LEU A 152 13.51 -10.03 4.71
CA LEU A 152 13.35 -10.42 6.11
C LEU A 152 14.01 -11.78 6.24
N ASP A 153 15.10 -11.87 7.01
CA ASP A 153 15.90 -13.10 7.06
C ASP A 153 15.59 -13.95 8.30
N SER A 154 14.64 -13.49 9.13
CA SER A 154 14.11 -14.22 10.27
C SER A 154 12.71 -13.73 10.69
N GLN A 155 12.03 -14.49 11.58
CA GLN A 155 10.83 -13.98 12.27
C GLN A 155 11.13 -12.79 13.20
N GLN A 156 12.38 -12.66 13.67
CA GLN A 156 12.80 -11.55 14.52
C GLN A 156 12.93 -10.24 13.71
N ASP A 157 13.35 -10.31 12.45
CA ASP A 157 13.31 -9.19 11.50
C ASP A 157 11.86 -8.74 11.27
N ALA A 158 10.96 -9.71 11.01
CA ALA A 158 9.54 -9.45 10.82
C ALA A 158 8.90 -8.79 12.06
N LEU A 159 9.30 -9.20 13.27
CA LEU A 159 8.85 -8.57 14.52
C LEU A 159 9.41 -7.15 14.69
N GLN A 160 10.69 -6.92 14.37
CA GLN A 160 11.31 -5.60 14.44
C GLN A 160 10.67 -4.62 13.45
N LEU A 161 10.38 -5.07 12.22
CA LEU A 161 9.67 -4.27 11.22
C LEU A 161 8.22 -4.00 11.64
N ALA A 162 7.51 -5.00 12.20
CA ALA A 162 6.17 -4.80 12.75
C ALA A 162 6.15 -3.73 13.85
N GLN A 163 7.11 -3.78 14.78
CA GLN A 163 7.28 -2.79 15.85
C GLN A 163 7.62 -1.40 15.30
N TYR A 164 8.49 -1.32 14.29
CA TYR A 164 8.85 -0.06 13.64
C TYR A 164 7.65 0.58 12.94
N ILE A 165 6.91 -0.18 12.12
CA ILE A 165 5.71 0.31 11.42
C ILE A 165 4.63 0.72 12.43
N TRP A 166 4.41 -0.09 13.47
CA TRP A 166 3.43 0.19 14.52
C TRP A 166 3.67 1.54 15.20
N ASN A 167 4.92 1.80 15.59
CA ASN A 167 5.29 3.00 16.34
C ASN A 167 5.44 4.27 15.49
N ASN A 168 5.84 4.14 14.22
CA ASN A 168 6.13 5.30 13.36
C ASN A 168 4.98 5.69 12.41
N PHE A 169 4.03 4.78 12.13
CA PHE A 169 2.97 5.00 11.12
C PHE A 169 1.56 4.59 11.59
N LEU A 170 1.44 3.64 12.52
CA LEU A 170 0.16 3.17 13.08
C LEU A 170 -0.03 3.70 14.52
N GLY A 171 -0.82 2.99 15.35
CA GLY A 171 -1.29 3.41 16.67
C GLY A 171 -0.35 3.14 17.86
N GLY A 172 0.94 2.94 17.59
CA GLY A 172 2.03 2.99 18.57
C GLY A 172 2.58 4.42 18.76
N HIS A 173 3.77 4.55 19.33
CA HIS A 173 4.37 5.86 19.64
C HIS A 173 5.84 5.92 19.23
N SER A 174 6.26 7.05 18.65
CA SER A 174 7.64 7.38 18.30
C SER A 174 7.87 8.88 18.49
N GLN A 175 9.07 9.26 18.91
CA GLN A 175 9.47 10.66 19.08
C GLN A 175 9.68 11.39 17.73
N ARG A 176 9.79 10.65 16.61
CA ARG A 176 9.85 11.20 15.25
C ARG A 176 9.14 10.25 14.30
N ARG A 177 7.89 10.57 13.94
CA ARG A 177 7.09 9.84 12.95
C ARG A 177 7.32 10.46 11.57
N PRO A 178 7.77 9.72 10.53
CA PRO A 178 8.12 10.29 9.23
C PRO A 178 6.99 11.08 8.53
N LEU A 179 5.73 10.70 8.78
CA LEU A 179 4.53 11.34 8.23
C LEU A 179 3.76 12.18 9.27
N GLY A 180 4.38 12.48 10.42
CA GLY A 180 3.72 13.15 11.55
C GLY A 180 2.77 12.23 12.34
N ASP A 181 1.88 12.84 13.12
CA ASP A 181 1.10 12.15 14.15
C ASP A 181 -0.11 11.35 13.61
N ALA A 182 -0.48 11.53 12.34
CA ALA A 182 -1.55 10.77 11.72
C ALA A 182 -1.33 9.25 11.82
N VAL A 183 -2.43 8.54 12.10
CA VAL A 183 -2.45 7.08 12.22
C VAL A 183 -3.04 6.51 10.94
N LEU A 184 -2.20 5.84 10.13
CA LEU A 184 -2.63 5.18 8.90
C LEU A 184 -3.67 4.08 9.16
N ASP A 185 -4.36 3.64 8.12
CA ASP A 185 -5.39 2.60 8.20
C ASP A 185 -4.80 1.19 8.14
N GLY A 186 -3.65 1.03 7.49
CA GLY A 186 -3.07 -0.29 7.28
C GLY A 186 -1.69 -0.27 6.65
N VAL A 187 -1.24 -1.47 6.29
CA VAL A 187 0.03 -1.75 5.63
C VAL A 187 -0.24 -2.53 4.35
N ASP A 188 0.38 -2.09 3.27
CA ASP A 188 0.32 -2.70 1.96
C ASP A 188 1.64 -3.43 1.64
N PHE A 189 1.55 -4.67 1.19
CA PHE A 189 2.68 -5.56 0.93
C PHE A 189 2.92 -5.64 -0.58
N ASP A 190 3.74 -4.72 -1.10
CA ASP A 190 4.19 -4.69 -2.50
C ASP A 190 5.58 -5.33 -2.59
N ILE A 191 5.66 -6.62 -2.29
CA ILE A 191 6.94 -7.34 -2.21
C ILE A 191 7.29 -7.90 -3.60
N GLU A 192 8.30 -7.30 -4.25
CA GLU A 192 8.81 -7.75 -5.55
C GLU A 192 10.14 -8.52 -5.47
N GLY A 193 10.63 -8.83 -4.25
CA GLY A 193 11.88 -9.55 -4.03
C GLY A 193 12.22 -9.85 -2.56
N GLY A 194 13.43 -10.37 -2.34
CA GLY A 194 13.93 -10.77 -1.01
C GLY A 194 13.51 -12.19 -0.61
N ASN A 195 13.64 -12.53 0.67
CA ASN A 195 13.19 -13.82 1.22
C ASN A 195 11.67 -13.82 1.49
N PRO A 196 10.86 -14.71 0.86
CA PRO A 196 9.41 -14.73 1.04
C PRO A 196 8.93 -15.26 2.41
N ASP A 197 9.77 -15.99 3.16
CA ASP A 197 9.30 -16.90 4.21
C ASP A 197 8.77 -16.21 5.47
N HIS A 198 9.06 -14.92 5.66
CA HIS A 198 8.78 -14.21 6.91
C HIS A 198 7.69 -13.13 6.80
N TYR A 199 7.17 -12.84 5.61
CA TYR A 199 6.07 -11.87 5.43
C TYR A 199 4.75 -12.33 6.06
N GLY A 200 4.50 -13.64 6.16
CA GLY A 200 3.35 -14.18 6.91
C GLY A 200 3.44 -13.88 8.42
N ALA A 201 4.64 -13.91 9.00
CA ALA A 201 4.86 -13.52 10.39
C ALA A 201 4.69 -12.00 10.59
N LEU A 202 5.19 -11.18 9.65
CA LEU A 202 4.97 -9.73 9.65
C LEU A 202 3.46 -9.39 9.65
N ALA A 203 2.68 -10.04 8.79
CA ALA A 203 1.22 -9.89 8.74
C ALA A 203 0.55 -10.25 10.08
N ALA A 204 0.94 -11.36 10.71
CA ALA A 204 0.43 -11.79 12.01
C ALA A 204 0.74 -10.78 13.13
N TYR A 205 1.98 -10.27 13.20
CA TYR A 205 2.35 -9.25 14.19
C TYR A 205 1.59 -7.94 13.98
N LEU A 206 1.48 -7.45 12.74
CA LEU A 206 0.73 -6.23 12.41
C LEU A 206 -0.76 -6.35 12.76
N LYS A 207 -1.39 -7.51 12.51
CA LYS A 207 -2.78 -7.77 12.96
C LYS A 207 -2.93 -7.78 14.47
N SER A 208 -1.96 -8.34 15.20
CA SER A 208 -2.05 -8.44 16.66
C SER A 208 -2.23 -7.07 17.34
N TYR A 209 -1.57 -6.02 16.85
CA TYR A 209 -1.71 -4.66 17.37
C TYR A 209 -3.11 -4.05 17.14
N GLY A 210 -3.74 -4.39 16.00
CA GLY A 210 -5.08 -3.91 15.64
C GLY A 210 -6.21 -4.64 16.37
N ASN A 211 -5.94 -5.77 17.01
CA ASN A 211 -6.92 -6.60 17.72
C ASN A 211 -7.08 -6.21 19.21
N ALA A 212 -6.21 -5.36 19.75
CA ALA A 212 -6.29 -4.93 21.14
C ALA A 212 -7.51 -4.02 21.40
N LYS A 213 -8.23 -4.26 22.51
CA LYS A 213 -9.45 -3.52 22.86
C LYS A 213 -9.19 -2.00 22.90
N GLY A 214 -9.94 -1.24 22.10
CA GLY A 214 -9.81 0.22 22.01
C GLY A 214 -8.72 0.72 21.04
N LYS A 215 -8.05 -0.15 20.27
CA LYS A 215 -7.18 0.25 19.17
C LYS A 215 -7.95 0.32 17.83
N LYS A 216 -7.43 1.13 16.91
CA LYS A 216 -7.87 1.18 15.50
C LYS A 216 -7.53 -0.15 14.83
N LYS A 217 -8.47 -0.72 14.06
CA LYS A 217 -8.20 -1.90 13.22
C LYS A 217 -7.02 -1.61 12.28
N VAL A 218 -6.05 -2.52 12.23
CA VAL A 218 -5.01 -2.54 11.19
C VAL A 218 -5.55 -3.32 10.00
N TYR A 219 -5.75 -2.64 8.87
CA TYR A 219 -5.99 -3.28 7.59
C TYR A 219 -4.66 -3.79 7.01
N LEU A 220 -4.72 -4.91 6.28
CA LEU A 220 -3.60 -5.42 5.49
C LEU A 220 -4.03 -5.57 4.03
N SER A 221 -3.16 -5.15 3.12
CA SER A 221 -3.31 -5.38 1.68
C SER A 221 -2.02 -5.93 1.08
N ALA A 222 -2.11 -6.50 -0.12
CA ALA A 222 -0.96 -7.00 -0.85
C ALA A 222 -1.10 -6.78 -2.36
N ALA A 223 0.03 -6.59 -3.03
CA ALA A 223 0.15 -6.46 -4.48
C ALA A 223 0.92 -7.64 -5.09
N PRO A 224 0.43 -8.89 -5.02
CA PRO A 224 1.09 -10.01 -5.68
C PRO A 224 1.14 -9.79 -7.19
N GLN A 225 2.17 -10.32 -7.84
CA GLN A 225 2.22 -10.37 -9.31
C GLN A 225 1.15 -11.34 -9.84
N CYS A 226 0.75 -11.19 -11.10
CA CYS A 226 -0.29 -12.05 -11.68
C CYS A 226 0.06 -13.54 -11.90
N PRO A 227 1.33 -14.01 -11.94
CA PRO A 227 1.65 -15.43 -11.88
C PRO A 227 1.21 -16.03 -10.53
N PHE A 228 0.49 -17.16 -10.57
CA PHE A 228 -0.06 -17.80 -9.38
C PHE A 228 0.53 -19.20 -9.16
N PRO A 229 0.97 -19.57 -7.94
CA PRO A 229 1.07 -18.71 -6.75
C PRO A 229 2.19 -17.66 -6.90
N ASP A 230 2.01 -16.51 -6.25
CA ASP A 230 3.02 -15.45 -6.24
C ASP A 230 4.26 -15.88 -5.41
N GLN A 231 5.45 -15.59 -5.94
CA GLN A 231 6.73 -16.05 -5.38
C GLN A 231 7.10 -15.37 -4.05
N TRP A 232 6.63 -14.15 -3.80
CA TRP A 232 7.17 -13.25 -2.78
C TRP A 232 6.22 -13.06 -1.59
N VAL A 233 4.93 -12.82 -1.88
CA VAL A 233 3.87 -12.60 -0.90
C VAL A 233 2.86 -13.75 -0.84
N GLY A 234 2.93 -14.74 -1.73
CA GLY A 234 2.04 -15.92 -1.73
C GLY A 234 1.94 -16.63 -0.38
N LYS A 235 3.09 -16.96 0.25
CA LYS A 235 3.16 -17.57 1.59
C LYS A 235 2.54 -16.70 2.70
N ALA A 236 2.45 -15.38 2.50
CA ALA A 236 1.77 -14.48 3.42
C ALA A 236 0.25 -14.47 3.16
N LEU A 237 -0.18 -14.50 1.90
CA LEU A 237 -1.60 -14.59 1.52
C LEU A 237 -2.26 -15.86 2.07
N ASP A 238 -1.54 -17.00 2.07
CA ASP A 238 -2.00 -18.29 2.61
C ASP A 238 -2.39 -18.22 4.11
N THR A 239 -1.94 -17.20 4.86
CA THR A 239 -2.35 -16.98 6.26
C THR A 239 -3.82 -16.54 6.41
N GLY A 240 -4.47 -16.10 5.32
CA GLY A 240 -5.83 -15.55 5.35
C GLY A 240 -5.98 -14.21 6.08
N LEU A 241 -4.88 -13.53 6.43
CA LEU A 241 -4.90 -12.30 7.23
C LEU A 241 -5.13 -11.01 6.43
N PHE A 242 -5.11 -11.06 5.10
CA PHE A 242 -5.22 -9.88 4.24
C PHE A 242 -6.68 -9.48 3.99
N ASP A 243 -7.00 -8.19 4.14
CA ASP A 243 -8.33 -7.65 3.89
C ASP A 243 -8.58 -7.35 2.40
N TYR A 244 -7.51 -7.01 1.67
CA TYR A 244 -7.54 -6.61 0.26
C TYR A 244 -6.37 -7.21 -0.50
N VAL A 245 -6.55 -7.53 -1.78
CA VAL A 245 -5.47 -8.03 -2.66
C VAL A 245 -5.67 -7.40 -4.04
N TRP A 246 -4.67 -6.66 -4.52
CA TRP A 246 -4.68 -6.04 -5.85
C TRP A 246 -3.58 -6.64 -6.73
N VAL A 247 -3.95 -7.73 -7.42
CA VAL A 247 -3.06 -8.50 -8.29
C VAL A 247 -2.52 -7.62 -9.43
N GLN A 248 -1.21 -7.58 -9.60
CA GLN A 248 -0.53 -6.78 -10.62
C GLN A 248 -0.62 -7.47 -12.00
N PHE A 249 -1.69 -7.21 -12.75
CA PHE A 249 -1.89 -7.66 -14.14
C PHE A 249 -1.07 -6.84 -15.16
N TYR A 250 0.18 -6.52 -14.82
CA TYR A 250 1.15 -5.83 -15.65
C TYR A 250 2.57 -6.42 -15.48
N ASN A 251 3.53 -5.99 -16.30
CA ASN A 251 4.94 -6.45 -16.33
C ASN A 251 5.21 -7.96 -16.56
N ASN A 252 4.18 -8.80 -16.62
CA ASN A 252 4.26 -10.27 -16.63
C ASN A 252 3.67 -10.90 -17.90
N PRO A 253 4.49 -11.32 -18.89
CA PRO A 253 4.04 -11.86 -20.17
C PRO A 253 2.87 -12.88 -20.18
N PRO A 254 2.74 -13.86 -19.25
CA PRO A 254 1.63 -14.80 -19.29
C PRO A 254 0.28 -14.23 -18.83
N CYS A 255 0.22 -13.04 -18.24
CA CYS A 255 -0.98 -12.50 -17.60
C CYS A 255 -1.09 -10.96 -17.57
N HIS A 256 -0.31 -10.25 -18.38
CA HIS A 256 -0.26 -8.78 -18.39
C HIS A 256 -1.06 -8.10 -19.51
N GLY A 257 -1.37 -6.81 -19.29
CA GLY A 257 -1.60 -5.86 -20.37
C GLY A 257 -2.03 -4.48 -19.86
N PHE A 258 -1.66 -3.41 -20.58
CA PHE A 258 -2.43 -2.16 -20.44
C PHE A 258 -3.79 -2.36 -21.12
N ILE A 259 -4.87 -2.24 -20.34
CA ILE A 259 -6.24 -2.45 -20.80
C ILE A 259 -6.84 -1.08 -21.15
N PRO A 260 -7.26 -0.82 -22.41
CA PRO A 260 -7.99 0.40 -22.75
C PRO A 260 -9.30 0.51 -21.96
N VAL A 261 -9.72 1.72 -21.62
CA VAL A 261 -10.93 2.01 -20.82
C VAL A 261 -12.17 1.27 -21.35
N ASP A 262 -12.37 1.25 -22.67
CA ASP A 262 -13.53 0.60 -23.29
C ASP A 262 -13.45 -0.93 -23.19
N SER A 263 -12.26 -1.52 -23.31
CA SER A 263 -12.04 -2.96 -23.10
C SER A 263 -12.26 -3.35 -21.64
N LEU A 264 -11.80 -2.52 -20.70
CA LEU A 264 -12.04 -2.74 -19.27
C LEU A 264 -13.55 -2.73 -18.99
N LYS A 265 -14.29 -1.73 -19.48
CA LYS A 265 -15.74 -1.61 -19.29
C LYS A 265 -16.58 -2.67 -19.98
N SER A 266 -16.25 -3.02 -21.23
CA SER A 266 -17.10 -3.88 -22.07
C SER A 266 -16.82 -5.38 -21.96
N GLN A 267 -15.60 -5.76 -21.55
CA GLN A 267 -15.15 -7.16 -21.56
C GLN A 267 -14.70 -7.63 -20.17
N VAL A 268 -13.87 -6.85 -19.48
CA VAL A 268 -13.21 -7.30 -18.24
C VAL A 268 -14.13 -7.13 -17.02
N LEU A 269 -14.67 -5.93 -16.78
CA LEU A 269 -15.54 -5.67 -15.63
C LEU A 269 -16.77 -6.60 -15.60
N PRO A 270 -17.52 -6.83 -16.71
CA PRO A 270 -18.66 -7.76 -16.72
C PRO A 270 -18.28 -9.23 -16.45
N ALA A 271 -17.02 -9.61 -16.74
CA ALA A 271 -16.53 -10.97 -16.48
C ALA A 271 -16.09 -11.18 -15.02
N ILE A 272 -15.69 -10.12 -14.29
CA ILE A 272 -15.15 -10.24 -12.93
C ILE A 272 -16.08 -9.69 -11.83
N ASN A 273 -16.96 -8.73 -12.13
CA ASN A 273 -17.83 -8.09 -11.13
C ASN A 273 -18.90 -9.03 -10.53
N ASN A 274 -19.21 -10.13 -11.21
CA ASN A 274 -20.06 -11.21 -10.70
C ASN A 274 -19.37 -12.08 -9.61
N SER A 275 -18.08 -11.89 -9.35
CA SER A 275 -17.37 -12.54 -8.25
C SER A 275 -17.72 -11.90 -6.91
N THR A 276 -18.14 -12.70 -5.94
CA THR A 276 -18.37 -12.25 -4.55
C THR A 276 -17.10 -11.78 -3.82
N LYS A 277 -15.92 -11.93 -4.45
CA LYS A 277 -14.63 -11.39 -4.00
C LYS A 277 -14.15 -10.18 -4.80
N TYR A 278 -14.94 -9.66 -5.74
CA TYR A 278 -14.55 -8.45 -6.49
C TYR A 278 -14.61 -7.22 -5.59
N GLY A 279 -13.46 -6.57 -5.39
CA GLY A 279 -13.32 -5.37 -4.55
C GLY A 279 -13.20 -4.05 -5.33
N GLY A 280 -13.03 -4.10 -6.65
CA GLY A 280 -12.78 -2.94 -7.49
C GLY A 280 -11.52 -3.06 -8.37
N VAL A 281 -10.83 -1.94 -8.59
CA VAL A 281 -9.66 -1.81 -9.48
C VAL A 281 -8.51 -1.14 -8.74
N MET A 282 -7.26 -1.55 -8.98
CA MET A 282 -6.07 -0.83 -8.54
C MET A 282 -5.34 -0.23 -9.74
N LEU A 283 -4.80 0.98 -9.58
CA LEU A 283 -4.06 1.72 -10.59
C LEU A 283 -2.65 2.07 -10.12
N TRP A 284 -1.66 1.73 -10.94
CA TRP A 284 -0.29 2.22 -10.84
C TRP A 284 -0.04 3.29 -11.91
N SER A 285 0.12 4.57 -11.60
CA SER A 285 0.03 5.27 -10.30
C SER A 285 -0.63 6.64 -10.50
N LYS A 286 -0.82 7.42 -9.44
CA LYS A 286 -1.46 8.75 -9.49
C LYS A 286 -0.84 9.66 -10.57
N PHE A 287 0.49 9.70 -10.68
CA PHE A 287 1.17 10.45 -11.75
C PHE A 287 0.66 10.14 -13.16
N TYR A 288 0.38 8.87 -13.45
CA TYR A 288 -0.09 8.44 -14.77
C TYR A 288 -1.60 8.64 -14.95
N ASP A 289 -2.37 8.45 -13.88
CA ASP A 289 -3.82 8.68 -13.84
C ASP A 289 -4.18 10.16 -14.08
N ASP A 290 -3.34 11.10 -13.62
CA ASP A 290 -3.47 12.52 -13.94
C ASP A 290 -3.25 12.85 -15.43
N GLN A 291 -2.51 12.00 -16.17
CA GLN A 291 -2.15 12.22 -17.58
C GLN A 291 -3.15 11.62 -18.57
N ASP A 292 -3.77 10.48 -18.24
CA ASP A 292 -4.74 9.80 -19.11
C ASP A 292 -6.18 9.77 -18.57
N GLY A 293 -6.41 10.24 -17.33
CA GLY A 293 -7.74 10.38 -16.72
C GLY A 293 -8.43 9.05 -16.44
N TYR A 294 -7.69 7.95 -16.36
CA TYR A 294 -8.23 6.58 -16.35
C TYR A 294 -9.27 6.34 -15.25
N SER A 295 -8.97 6.73 -14.01
CA SER A 295 -9.87 6.59 -12.86
C SER A 295 -11.18 7.35 -13.06
N SER A 296 -11.10 8.62 -13.48
CA SER A 296 -12.25 9.46 -13.81
C SER A 296 -13.12 8.84 -14.90
N ALA A 297 -12.50 8.18 -15.90
CA ALA A 297 -13.20 7.51 -16.97
C ALA A 297 -13.91 6.21 -16.51
N ILE A 298 -13.35 5.45 -15.54
CA ILE A 298 -13.91 4.16 -15.10
C ILE A 298 -14.77 4.21 -13.84
N LYS A 299 -14.68 5.29 -13.04
CA LYS A 299 -15.29 5.46 -11.71
C LYS A 299 -16.75 5.00 -11.57
N ASN A 300 -17.58 5.26 -12.58
CA ASN A 300 -19.01 4.92 -12.56
C ASN A 300 -19.31 3.50 -13.07
N SER A 301 -18.28 2.69 -13.35
CA SER A 301 -18.38 1.31 -13.83
C SER A 301 -17.77 0.28 -12.86
N VAL A 302 -17.13 0.75 -11.78
CA VAL A 302 -16.43 -0.03 -10.75
C VAL A 302 -17.32 -0.22 -9.52
#